data_AF-A0A448ZC07-F1
#
_entry.id   AF-A0A448ZC07-F1
#
_cell.length_a   1.000
_cell.length_b   1.000
_cell.length_c   1.000
_cell.angle_alpha   90.00
_cell.angle_beta   90.00
_cell.angle_gamma   90.00
#
_symmetry.space_group_name_H-M   'P 1'
#
loop_
_entity.id
_entity.type
_entity.pdbx_description
1 polymer ?
#
loop_
_entity_poly.entity_id
_entity_poly.type
_entity_poly.pdbx_seq_one_letter_code
_entity_poly.pdbx_strand_id
1 'polypeptide(L)'
;MEDLDFLENASASYTDIEQNGAPILPLPFDPPQAGRAVRVDAPVYNPHTERAVKVSNIIYENRMDGRPPERAYWVGRKLKKCIFGVVKECTILRFRNNPDAPWEVTEHKAAAKIMAWHKIRDLQHIEDPQKEVAAMQFISRQGGHPHTFLGLCMRPEDFLKTWLAIGSHKY
;
A
#
# COMPACT_ATOMS: atom_id res chain seq x y z
N MET A 1 21.69 -1.69 -24.82
CA MET A 1 21.54 -0.22 -24.83
C MET A 1 20.05 0.07 -24.80
N GLU A 2 19.35 -0.45 -23.77
CA GLU A 2 17.87 -0.54 -23.69
C GLU A 2 17.37 -0.16 -22.27
N ASP A 3 18.18 0.60 -21.51
CA ASP A 3 17.94 0.86 -20.09
C ASP A 3 17.81 2.37 -19.76
N LEU A 4 17.58 3.21 -20.79
CA LEU A 4 17.42 4.66 -20.65
C LEU A 4 15.97 5.14 -20.90
N ASP A 5 15.12 4.34 -21.57
CA ASP A 5 13.72 4.69 -21.83
C ASP A 5 12.89 4.83 -20.54
N PHE A 6 13.34 4.20 -19.44
CA PHE A 6 12.74 4.41 -18.12
C PHE A 6 13.04 5.79 -17.53
N LEU A 7 14.19 6.39 -17.86
CA LEU A 7 14.56 7.72 -17.38
C LEU A 7 13.74 8.83 -18.07
N GLU A 8 13.39 8.65 -19.34
CA GLU A 8 12.53 9.61 -20.06
C GLU A 8 11.13 9.74 -19.41
N ASN A 9 10.60 8.65 -18.85
CA ASN A 9 9.27 8.64 -18.22
C ASN A 9 9.25 9.20 -16.78
N ALA A 10 10.41 9.51 -16.19
CA ALA A 10 10.52 10.03 -14.82
C ALA A 10 11.19 11.42 -14.75
N SER A 11 11.39 12.08 -15.89
CA SER A 11 11.97 13.43 -15.97
C SER A 11 10.95 14.43 -16.47
N ALA A 12 10.88 15.61 -15.84
CA ALA A 12 10.27 16.79 -16.42
C ALA A 12 11.32 17.53 -17.27
N SER A 13 10.95 18.05 -18.44
CA SER A 13 11.90 18.85 -19.23
C SER A 13 12.21 20.17 -18.51
N TYR A 14 13.35 20.78 -18.80
CA TYR A 14 13.68 22.12 -18.26
C TYR A 14 12.56 23.13 -18.58
N THR A 15 12.05 23.09 -19.81
CA THR A 15 10.96 23.94 -20.27
C THR A 15 9.69 23.72 -19.46
N ASP A 16 9.34 22.47 -19.13
CA ASP A 16 8.19 22.18 -18.27
C ASP A 16 8.37 22.79 -16.88
N ILE A 17 9.58 22.66 -16.29
CA ILE A 17 9.88 23.24 -14.98
C ILE A 17 9.75 24.78 -15.02
N GLU A 18 10.30 25.41 -16.05
CA GLU A 18 10.27 26.87 -16.23
C GLU A 18 8.84 27.39 -16.44
N GLN A 19 7.99 26.63 -17.16
CA GLN A 19 6.59 26.99 -17.42
C GLN A 19 5.66 26.75 -16.24
N ASN A 20 6.02 25.87 -15.29
CA ASN A 20 5.20 25.55 -14.10
C ASN A 20 5.38 26.55 -12.94
N GLY A 21 6.07 27.67 -13.17
CA GLY A 21 6.14 28.81 -12.26
C GLY A 21 7.24 28.72 -11.22
N ALA A 22 7.33 29.75 -10.37
CA ALA A 22 8.33 29.80 -9.31
C ALA A 22 8.09 28.71 -8.26
N PRO A 23 9.16 28.13 -7.66
CA PRO A 23 9.02 27.19 -6.56
C PRO A 23 8.14 27.77 -5.46
N ILE A 24 7.07 27.06 -5.12
CA ILE A 24 6.21 27.39 -3.98
C ILE A 24 6.59 26.52 -2.78
N LEU A 25 6.22 26.97 -1.58
CA LEU A 25 6.32 26.12 -0.40
C LEU A 25 5.53 24.83 -0.60
N PRO A 26 6.03 23.67 -0.12
CA PRO A 26 5.28 22.42 -0.21
C PRO A 26 3.88 22.60 0.34
N LEU A 27 2.88 22.05 -0.36
CA LEU A 27 1.51 22.05 0.14
C LEU A 27 1.49 21.44 1.55
N PRO A 28 0.90 22.13 2.54
CA PRO A 28 0.72 21.53 3.85
C PRO A 28 -0.30 20.40 3.73
N PHE A 29 0.16 19.16 3.81
CA PHE A 29 -0.74 18.00 3.89
C PHE A 29 -1.17 17.80 5.34
N ASP A 30 -2.43 17.43 5.54
CA ASP A 30 -2.89 16.97 6.85
C ASP A 30 -2.07 15.75 7.30
N PRO A 31 -1.87 15.53 8.61
CA PRO A 31 -1.24 14.32 9.10
C PRO A 31 -1.91 13.07 8.51
N PRO A 32 -1.12 12.07 8.08
CA PRO A 32 -1.68 10.89 7.43
C PRO A 32 -2.60 10.12 8.39
N GLN A 33 -3.77 9.76 7.89
CA GLN A 33 -4.73 8.95 8.64
C GLN A 33 -4.39 7.47 8.50
N ALA A 34 -4.29 6.75 9.60
CA ALA A 34 -3.97 5.33 9.57
C ALA A 34 -5.09 4.50 10.18
N GLY A 35 -5.63 3.57 9.39
CA GLY A 35 -6.56 2.55 9.84
C GLY A 35 -5.87 1.53 10.74
N ARG A 36 -6.66 0.85 11.58
CA ARG A 36 -6.20 -0.30 12.34
C ARG A 36 -6.14 -1.50 11.43
N ALA A 37 -5.12 -2.33 11.56
CA ALA A 37 -5.03 -3.56 10.80
C ALA A 37 -4.65 -4.73 11.68
N VAL A 38 -5.05 -5.91 11.26
CA VAL A 38 -4.62 -7.17 11.86
C VAL A 38 -3.81 -7.94 10.85
N ARG A 39 -2.74 -8.58 11.31
CA ARG A 39 -2.04 -9.61 10.56
C ARG A 39 -2.45 -10.96 11.12
N VAL A 40 -2.88 -11.86 10.25
CA VAL A 40 -3.29 -13.20 10.63
C VAL A 40 -2.71 -14.26 9.71
N ASP A 41 -2.69 -15.48 10.22
CA ASP A 41 -2.54 -16.69 9.43
C ASP A 41 -3.93 -17.34 9.36
N ALA A 42 -4.45 -17.57 8.16
CA ALA A 42 -5.81 -18.08 7.97
C ALA A 42 -5.91 -18.98 6.74
N PRO A 43 -6.93 -19.86 6.68
CA PRO A 43 -7.23 -20.60 5.46
C PRO A 43 -7.77 -19.67 4.37
N VAL A 44 -7.29 -19.89 3.15
CA VAL A 44 -7.69 -19.16 1.95
C VAL A 44 -8.11 -20.17 0.90
N TYR A 45 -9.31 -20.01 0.36
CA TYR A 45 -9.83 -20.79 -0.74
C TYR A 45 -9.25 -20.29 -2.06
N ASN A 46 -8.70 -21.20 -2.86
CA ASN A 46 -8.30 -20.93 -4.23
C ASN A 46 -9.37 -21.48 -5.20
N PRO A 47 -10.08 -20.63 -5.96
CA PRO A 47 -11.13 -21.08 -6.87
C PRO A 47 -10.60 -21.89 -8.05
N HIS A 48 -9.33 -21.75 -8.42
CA HIS A 48 -8.73 -22.49 -9.55
C HIS A 48 -8.42 -23.94 -9.19
N THR A 49 -8.04 -24.19 -7.93
CA THR A 49 -7.68 -25.53 -7.46
C THR A 49 -8.78 -26.17 -6.62
N GLU A 50 -9.87 -25.44 -6.36
CA GLU A 50 -10.98 -25.81 -5.48
C GLU A 50 -10.53 -26.30 -4.09
N ARG A 51 -9.46 -25.70 -3.57
CA ARG A 51 -8.82 -26.12 -2.32
C ARG A 51 -8.60 -24.94 -1.40
N ALA A 52 -8.81 -25.18 -0.10
CA ALA A 52 -8.39 -24.27 0.95
C ALA A 52 -6.94 -24.58 1.36
N VAL A 53 -6.12 -23.54 1.47
CA VAL A 53 -4.74 -23.65 1.95
C VAL A 53 -4.55 -22.66 3.08
N LYS A 54 -3.94 -23.10 4.18
CA LYS A 54 -3.54 -22.19 5.26
C LYS A 54 -2.34 -21.38 4.81
N VAL A 55 -2.47 -20.06 4.81
CA VAL A 55 -1.39 -19.16 4.44
C VAL A 55 -1.10 -18.17 5.56
N SER A 56 0.13 -17.69 5.59
CA SER A 56 0.57 -16.67 6.53
C SER A 56 0.57 -15.27 5.93
N ASN A 57 0.60 -14.25 6.80
CA ASN A 57 0.81 -12.85 6.42
C ASN A 57 -0.36 -12.24 5.64
N ILE A 58 -1.58 -12.59 6.03
CA ILE A 58 -2.78 -11.89 5.55
C ILE A 58 -2.94 -10.62 6.39
N ILE A 59 -3.13 -9.48 5.74
CA ILE A 59 -3.38 -8.20 6.40
C ILE A 59 -4.74 -7.67 5.96
N TYR A 60 -5.58 -7.26 6.90
CA TYR A 60 -6.85 -6.61 6.61
C TYR A 60 -7.16 -5.52 7.63
N GLU A 61 -8.09 -4.64 7.28
CA GLU A 61 -8.54 -3.55 8.14
C GLU A 61 -9.37 -4.09 9.32
N ASN A 62 -8.99 -3.72 10.55
CA ASN A 62 -9.76 -4.00 11.75
C ASN A 62 -10.83 -2.90 11.93
N ARG A 63 -12.06 -3.18 11.48
CA ARG A 63 -13.15 -2.23 11.59
C ARG A 63 -13.83 -2.34 12.96
N MET A 64 -14.04 -1.19 13.60
CA MET A 64 -14.71 -1.12 14.92
C MET A 64 -16.23 -1.33 14.82
N ASP A 65 -16.80 -1.27 13.62
CA ASP A 65 -18.23 -1.46 13.35
C ASP A 65 -18.66 -2.95 13.28
N GLY A 66 -17.70 -3.87 13.46
CA GLY A 66 -17.93 -5.32 13.40
C GLY A 66 -18.24 -5.86 12.01
N ARG A 67 -18.27 -5.01 10.97
CA ARG A 67 -18.49 -5.45 9.60
C ARG A 67 -17.24 -6.15 9.08
N PRO A 68 -17.40 -7.19 8.23
CA PRO A 68 -16.24 -7.79 7.59
C PRO A 68 -15.50 -6.73 6.74
N PRO A 69 -14.18 -6.81 6.66
CA PRO A 69 -13.40 -5.93 5.79
C PRO A 69 -13.77 -6.20 4.33
N GLU A 70 -13.70 -5.14 3.50
CA GLU A 70 -13.99 -5.23 2.06
C GLU A 70 -13.04 -6.22 1.36
N ARG A 71 -11.78 -6.26 1.80
CA ARG A 71 -10.71 -7.07 1.23
C ARG A 71 -9.60 -7.31 2.24
N ALA A 72 -8.78 -8.31 1.97
CA ALA A 72 -7.49 -8.52 2.63
C ALA A 72 -6.35 -8.58 1.64
N TYR A 73 -5.12 -8.55 2.14
CA TYR A 73 -3.90 -8.56 1.36
C TYR A 73 -3.02 -9.70 1.85
N TRP A 74 -2.88 -10.72 1.01
CA TRP A 74 -1.93 -11.78 1.26
C TRP A 74 -0.53 -11.32 0.82
N VAL A 75 0.31 -11.00 1.79
CA VAL A 75 1.65 -10.44 1.54
C VAL A 75 2.61 -11.53 1.08
N GLY A 76 3.05 -11.43 -0.17
CA GLY A 76 3.93 -12.38 -0.81
C GLY A 76 5.40 -11.95 -0.84
N ARG A 77 6.00 -12.11 -2.02
CA ARG A 77 7.44 -11.90 -2.25
C ARG A 77 7.84 -10.43 -2.21
N LYS A 78 9.12 -10.20 -1.93
CA LYS A 78 9.74 -8.88 -1.99
C LYS A 78 10.02 -8.49 -3.44
N LEU A 79 9.62 -7.27 -3.80
CA LEU A 79 9.90 -6.66 -5.11
C LEU A 79 11.13 -5.74 -5.04
N LYS A 80 11.20 -4.87 -4.03
CA LYS A 80 12.27 -3.87 -3.92
C LYS A 80 12.63 -3.59 -2.46
N LYS A 81 13.89 -3.26 -2.19
CA LYS A 81 14.35 -2.71 -0.91
C LYS A 81 14.26 -1.18 -0.97
N CYS A 82 13.76 -0.55 0.08
CA CYS A 82 13.68 0.90 0.24
C CYS A 82 14.49 1.34 1.46
N ILE A 83 14.70 2.65 1.60
CA ILE A 83 15.45 3.25 2.71
C ILE A 83 14.83 2.85 4.05
N PHE A 84 13.52 3.05 4.19
CA PHE A 84 12.78 2.75 5.43
C PHE A 84 12.14 1.36 5.46
N GLY A 85 12.30 0.53 4.43
CA GLY A 85 11.46 -0.66 4.31
C GLY A 85 11.66 -1.51 3.06
N VAL A 86 10.58 -2.13 2.62
CA VAL A 86 10.53 -2.97 1.41
C VAL A 86 9.21 -2.78 0.69
N VAL A 87 9.22 -2.92 -0.63
CA VAL A 87 8.00 -3.11 -1.42
C VAL A 87 7.81 -4.61 -1.62
N LYS A 88 6.60 -5.09 -1.36
CA LYS A 88 6.18 -6.48 -1.60
C LYS A 88 5.00 -6.54 -2.53
N GLU A 89 4.89 -7.66 -3.24
CA GLU A 89 3.69 -8.02 -3.99
C GLU A 89 2.65 -8.61 -3.04
N CYS A 90 1.40 -8.22 -3.20
CA CYS A 90 0.26 -8.74 -2.46
C CYS A 90 -0.78 -9.31 -3.42
N THR A 91 -1.37 -10.45 -3.06
CA THR A 91 -2.61 -10.92 -3.67
C THR A 91 -3.78 -10.35 -2.90
N ILE A 92 -4.73 -9.71 -3.59
CA ILE A 92 -5.95 -9.23 -2.95
C ILE A 92 -6.86 -10.43 -2.71
N LEU A 93 -7.37 -10.53 -1.48
CA LEU A 93 -8.31 -11.56 -1.08
C LEU A 93 -9.70 -10.96 -0.87
N ARG A 94 -10.73 -11.74 -1.23
CA ARG A 94 -12.15 -11.40 -0.98
C ARG A 94 -12.67 -12.18 0.22
N PHE A 95 -13.50 -11.56 1.05
CA PHE A 95 -14.15 -12.25 2.18
C PHE A 95 -15.25 -13.22 1.67
N ARG A 96 -15.30 -14.45 2.21
CA ARG A 96 -16.24 -15.53 1.78
C ARG A 96 -17.37 -15.86 2.74
N ASN A 97 -17.46 -15.23 3.92
CA ASN A 97 -18.41 -15.63 4.97
C ASN A 97 -18.48 -17.15 5.21
N ASN A 98 -17.33 -17.83 5.13
CA ASN A 98 -17.19 -19.26 5.35
C ASN A 98 -16.14 -19.47 6.47
N PRO A 99 -16.48 -20.10 7.60
CA PRO A 99 -15.55 -20.28 8.72
C PRO A 99 -14.29 -21.09 8.38
N ASP A 100 -14.41 -22.08 7.47
CA ASP A 100 -13.31 -22.98 7.12
C ASP A 100 -12.31 -22.34 6.15
N ALA A 101 -12.75 -21.31 5.42
CA ALA A 101 -11.93 -20.53 4.51
C ALA A 101 -12.54 -19.13 4.34
N PRO A 102 -12.31 -18.21 5.30
CA PRO A 102 -12.95 -16.90 5.32
C PRO A 102 -12.48 -16.00 4.18
N TRP A 103 -11.42 -16.39 3.47
CA TRP A 103 -10.82 -15.64 2.38
C TRP A 103 -10.82 -16.44 1.07
N GLU A 104 -10.94 -15.72 -0.05
CA GLU A 104 -10.78 -16.23 -1.41
C GLU A 104 -9.62 -15.55 -2.11
N VAL A 105 -8.81 -16.31 -2.86
CA VAL A 105 -7.84 -15.77 -3.81
C VAL A 105 -8.59 -15.08 -4.96
N THR A 106 -8.21 -13.84 -5.26
CA THR A 106 -8.61 -13.15 -6.48
C THR A 106 -7.43 -13.05 -7.47
N GLU A 107 -7.71 -12.68 -8.71
CA GLU A 107 -6.67 -12.39 -9.71
C GLU A 107 -5.98 -11.03 -9.46
N HIS A 108 -6.57 -10.17 -8.63
CA HIS A 108 -6.05 -8.83 -8.40
C HIS A 108 -4.80 -8.82 -7.54
N LYS A 109 -3.86 -7.96 -7.92
CA LYS A 109 -2.60 -7.72 -7.22
C LYS A 109 -2.53 -6.31 -6.67
N ALA A 110 -1.72 -6.15 -5.65
CA ALA A 110 -1.40 -4.87 -5.05
C ALA A 110 0.10 -4.81 -4.74
N ALA A 111 0.67 -3.61 -4.75
CA ALA A 111 2.01 -3.37 -4.23
C ALA A 111 1.90 -2.78 -2.82
N ALA A 112 2.63 -3.38 -1.88
CA ALA A 112 2.65 -3.02 -0.47
C ALA A 112 4.02 -2.44 -0.09
N LYS A 113 4.10 -1.14 0.16
CA LYS A 113 5.31 -0.54 0.77
C LYS A 113 5.21 -0.73 2.29
N ILE A 114 6.01 -1.66 2.81
CA ILE A 114 6.11 -2.05 4.23
C ILE A 114 7.32 -1.35 4.82
N MET A 115 7.08 -0.40 5.72
CA MET A 115 8.14 0.42 6.33
C MET A 115 8.35 0.07 7.80
N ALA A 116 9.50 0.46 8.34
CA ALA A 116 9.87 0.22 9.72
C ALA A 116 9.81 1.53 10.53
N TRP A 117 8.90 1.67 11.49
CA TRP A 117 8.69 2.92 12.24
C TRP A 117 9.93 3.36 13.02
N HIS A 118 10.65 2.41 13.62
CA HIS A 118 11.90 2.73 14.28
C HIS A 118 12.89 3.37 13.30
N LYS A 119 12.97 2.87 12.05
CA LYS A 119 13.79 3.52 11.02
C LYS A 119 13.27 4.90 10.64
N ILE A 120 11.95 5.08 10.53
CA ILE A 120 11.36 6.38 10.21
C ILE A 120 11.70 7.42 11.29
N ARG A 121 11.62 7.02 12.56
CA ARG A 121 11.90 7.91 13.70
C ARG A 121 13.41 8.15 13.88
N ASP A 122 14.22 7.12 13.73
CA ASP A 122 15.63 7.15 14.09
C ASP A 122 16.51 7.64 12.93
N LEU A 123 16.08 7.48 11.67
CA LEU A 123 16.78 8.03 10.51
C LEU A 123 16.32 9.48 10.27
N GLN A 124 17.20 10.43 10.54
CA GLN A 124 17.05 11.81 10.08
C GLN A 124 17.40 11.90 8.59
N HIS A 125 16.52 11.35 7.75
CA HIS A 125 16.69 11.34 6.31
C HIS A 125 15.88 12.47 5.67
N ILE A 126 16.26 12.87 4.44
CA ILE A 126 15.56 13.92 3.70
C ILE A 126 14.15 13.51 3.25
N GLU A 127 13.96 12.21 3.00
CA GLU A 127 12.64 11.62 2.75
C GLU A 127 11.86 11.48 4.06
N ASP A 128 10.60 11.89 4.04
CA ASP A 128 9.65 11.73 5.14
C ASP A 128 8.47 10.87 4.67
N PRO A 129 8.45 9.57 5.02
CA PRO A 129 7.36 8.69 4.62
C PRO A 129 5.98 9.10 5.12
N GLN A 130 5.88 9.90 6.19
CA GLN A 130 4.59 10.41 6.65
C GLN A 130 4.03 11.43 5.66
N LYS A 131 4.88 12.30 5.11
CA LYS A 131 4.50 13.26 4.06
C LYS A 131 4.13 12.56 2.77
N GLU A 132 4.82 11.48 2.38
CA GLU A 132 4.45 10.67 1.21
C GLU A 132 3.03 10.12 1.33
N VAL A 133 2.70 9.52 2.48
CA VAL A 133 1.36 8.96 2.72
C VAL A 133 0.31 10.07 2.79
N ALA A 134 0.62 11.19 3.43
CA ALA A 134 -0.27 12.34 3.50
C ALA A 134 -0.59 12.89 2.10
N ALA A 135 0.43 13.01 1.24
CA ALA A 135 0.28 13.41 -0.15
C ALA A 135 -0.58 12.41 -0.94
N MET A 136 -0.32 11.10 -0.81
CA MET A 136 -1.12 10.06 -1.45
C MET A 136 -2.59 10.13 -1.04
N GLN A 137 -2.85 10.31 0.26
CA GLN A 137 -4.21 10.44 0.78
C GLN A 137 -4.89 11.70 0.28
N PHE A 138 -4.16 12.82 0.20
CA PHE A 138 -4.65 14.07 -0.35
C PHE A 138 -5.07 13.90 -1.82
N ILE A 139 -4.22 13.29 -2.66
CA ILE A 139 -4.53 13.04 -4.08
C ILE A 139 -5.70 12.05 -4.24
N SER A 140 -5.88 11.15 -3.27
CA SER A 140 -6.97 10.17 -3.26
C SER A 140 -8.31 10.73 -2.77
N ARG A 141 -8.37 12.00 -2.30
CA ARG A 141 -9.64 12.62 -1.88
C ARG A 141 -10.59 12.75 -3.09
N GLN A 142 -11.90 12.73 -2.83
CA GLN A 142 -12.95 12.95 -3.83
C GLN A 142 -12.97 11.95 -5.01
N GLY A 143 -12.72 10.67 -4.73
CA GLY A 143 -12.81 9.59 -5.72
C GLY A 143 -11.48 9.21 -6.36
N GLY A 144 -10.43 10.01 -6.13
CA GLY A 144 -9.09 9.78 -6.65
C GLY A 144 -9.02 9.92 -8.18
N HIS A 145 -7.89 10.42 -8.67
CA HIS A 145 -7.67 10.44 -10.12
C HIS A 145 -7.35 9.01 -10.61
N PRO A 146 -7.91 8.53 -11.74
CA PRO A 146 -7.84 7.13 -12.18
C PRO A 146 -6.40 6.61 -12.37
N HIS A 147 -5.45 7.52 -12.62
CA HIS A 147 -4.04 7.21 -12.78
C HIS A 147 -3.21 7.33 -11.48
N THR A 148 -3.87 7.50 -10.33
CA THR A 148 -3.18 7.61 -9.04
C THR A 148 -3.50 6.42 -8.15
N PHE A 149 -2.49 5.92 -7.46
CA PHE A 149 -2.66 4.84 -6.50
C PHE A 149 -3.40 5.33 -5.26
N LEU A 150 -4.56 4.72 -4.97
CA LEU A 150 -5.24 4.88 -3.70
C LEU A 150 -4.34 4.35 -2.58
N GLY A 151 -3.95 5.19 -1.63
CA GLY A 151 -3.11 4.78 -0.50
C GLY A 151 -3.94 4.38 0.72
N LEU A 152 -4.14 3.07 0.93
CA LEU A 152 -4.57 2.57 2.24
C LEU A 152 -3.38 2.56 3.18
N CYS A 153 -3.47 3.30 4.29
CA CYS A 153 -2.46 3.32 5.34
C CYS A 153 -2.94 2.53 6.55
N MET A 154 -2.19 1.48 6.91
CA MET A 154 -2.54 0.58 8.00
C MET A 154 -1.42 0.47 9.04
N ARG A 155 -1.81 0.44 10.32
CA ARG A 155 -0.92 0.16 11.46
C ARG A 155 -1.33 -1.17 12.12
N PRO A 156 -0.54 -2.25 11.97
CA PRO A 156 -0.81 -3.51 12.63
C PRO A 156 -0.49 -3.43 14.14
N GLU A 157 -1.32 -4.01 15.00
CA GLU A 157 -1.12 -3.98 16.46
C GLU A 157 0.19 -4.69 16.89
N ASP A 158 0.50 -5.84 16.28
CA ASP A 158 1.74 -6.60 16.53
C ASP A 158 2.99 -6.00 15.87
N PHE A 159 2.78 -5.04 14.97
CA PHE A 159 3.84 -4.19 14.45
C PHE A 159 3.60 -2.76 14.93
N LEU A 160 4.03 -2.50 16.17
CA LEU A 160 4.43 -1.17 16.67
C LEU A 160 5.40 -0.42 15.72
N LYS A 161 5.80 -1.04 14.60
CA LYS A 161 6.83 -0.59 13.69
C LYS A 161 6.47 -0.69 12.21
N THR A 162 5.22 -0.84 11.76
CA THR A 162 4.98 -0.96 10.30
C THR A 162 3.88 -0.09 9.73
N TRP A 163 4.25 0.67 8.71
CA TRP A 163 3.35 1.38 7.81
C TRP A 163 3.23 0.58 6.53
N LEU A 164 2.00 0.33 6.11
CA LEU A 164 1.67 -0.35 4.87
C LEU A 164 0.89 0.62 3.99
N ALA A 165 1.48 1.04 2.88
CA ALA A 165 0.79 1.74 1.80
C ALA A 165 0.51 0.74 0.68
N ILE A 166 -0.77 0.57 0.33
CA ILE A 166 -1.18 -0.38 -0.72
C ILE A 166 -1.81 0.37 -1.87
N GLY A 167 -1.19 0.28 -3.05
CA GLY A 167 -1.80 0.71 -4.30
C GLY A 167 -2.49 -0.47 -5.00
N SER A 168 -3.74 -0.28 -5.42
CA SER A 168 -4.46 -1.19 -6.32
C SER A 168 -4.97 -0.42 -7.53
N HIS A 169 -4.78 -0.93 -8.75
CA HIS A 169 -5.50 -0.42 -9.91
C HIS A 169 -6.95 -0.91 -9.86
N LYS A 170 -7.90 0.02 -9.98
CA LYS A 170 -9.25 -0.29 -10.42
C LYS A 170 -9.19 -0.29 -11.95
N TYR A 171 -9.40 -1.45 -12.56
CA TYR A 171 -9.79 -1.54 -13.97
C TYR A 171 -11.31 -1.45 -14.05
#